data_AF-A0A2D7JTM4-F1
#
_entry.id   AF-A0A2D7JTM4-F1
#
_cell.length_a   1.000
_cell.length_b   1.000
_cell.length_c   1.000
_cell.angle_alpha   90.00
_cell.angle_beta   90.00
_cell.angle_gamma   90.00
#
_symmetry.space_group_name_H-M   'P 1'
#
loop_
_entity.id
_entity.type
_entity.pdbx_description
1 polymer ?
#
loop_
_entity_poly.entity_id
_entity_poly.type
_entity_poly.pdbx_seq_one_letter_code
_entity_poly.pdbx_strand_id
1 'polypeptide(L)'
;MGGVYCPTCEAGVEVTAKYCLTCGHDLSLQGPITATGHDLNQLKDVIRIRDDLSMAEKFDMIAKIEDGADPIALGIAAAADDGGGAMEEAFAAPTSTMEVSPALQNVVWGNSVADAAINAITESTKLGDLKTSGTFELESDSFNEAMDLGLKASIQLIQASQGDADSLSPEAFEEVPIMAPPKKSFCPKCGSDIHANTLLQWKKWSEISHTFLTMQLEASMKTALMHLSSTYKDKIQDLKDQLSDAKTSTEPAPAVDEDKLRAKIEKQVRKELAAEAKKAGSKSSGKAAAASKSKPKKTASKPKAKSGGLFGAKKPKKTYEGEPGGKAEWFLEEALDTVYDPHGTGKPIKGAMILARSSEGNVRVRDVVRNYAVEGKDGISELAWTSPITEYLIQAYDAC
;
A
#
# COMPACT_ATOMS: atom_id res chain seq x y z
N MET A 1 -22.36 7.04 31.17
CA MET A 1 -23.69 7.64 30.95
C MET A 1 -24.70 6.56 31.26
N GLY A 2 -25.32 6.61 32.44
CA GLY A 2 -26.37 5.66 32.83
C GLY A 2 -27.72 6.21 32.41
N GLY A 3 -28.65 5.33 32.03
CA GLY A 3 -30.00 5.68 31.62
C GLY A 3 -30.50 4.89 30.41
N VAL A 4 -31.73 5.18 30.02
CA VAL A 4 -32.40 4.62 28.84
C VAL A 4 -32.53 5.67 27.75
N TYR A 5 -32.63 5.21 26.51
CA TYR A 5 -32.47 6.03 25.32
C TYR A 5 -33.68 5.90 24.41
N CYS A 6 -33.92 6.94 23.61
CA CYS A 6 -34.89 6.88 22.54
C CYS A 6 -34.39 5.92 21.43
N PRO A 7 -35.19 4.97 20.95
CA PRO A 7 -34.78 4.04 19.90
C PRO A 7 -34.48 4.70 18.55
N THR A 8 -34.99 5.91 18.32
CA THR A 8 -34.86 6.62 17.04
C THR A 8 -33.67 7.57 17.00
N CYS A 9 -33.40 8.29 18.10
CA CYS A 9 -32.39 9.35 18.12
C CYS A 9 -31.32 9.17 19.20
N GLU A 10 -31.42 8.12 20.02
CA GLU A 10 -30.56 7.84 21.17
C GLU A 10 -30.41 8.98 22.20
N ALA A 11 -31.26 10.01 22.15
CA ALA A 11 -31.31 10.97 23.24
C ALA A 11 -31.70 10.24 24.53
N GLY A 12 -31.06 10.61 25.64
CA GLY A 12 -31.46 10.14 26.96
C GLY A 12 -32.91 10.49 27.22
N VAL A 13 -33.71 9.51 27.63
CA VAL A 13 -35.12 9.70 27.97
C VAL A 13 -35.38 9.22 29.39
N GLU A 14 -36.37 9.83 30.04
CA GLU A 14 -36.83 9.31 31.32
C GLU A 14 -37.56 7.98 31.10
N VAL A 15 -37.38 7.06 32.05
CA VAL A 15 -37.99 5.72 32.05
C VAL A 15 -39.50 5.73 31.88
N THR A 16 -40.16 6.77 32.40
CA THR A 16 -41.63 6.94 32.37
C THR A 16 -42.11 7.89 31.28
N ALA A 17 -41.21 8.39 30.43
CA ALA A 17 -41.57 9.32 29.37
C ALA A 17 -42.47 8.63 28.32
N LYS A 18 -43.54 9.34 27.91
CA LYS A 18 -44.42 8.88 26.81
C LYS A 18 -43.93 9.32 25.44
N TYR A 19 -43.16 10.40 25.37
CA TYR A 19 -42.60 10.92 24.13
C TYR A 19 -41.13 11.29 24.33
N CYS A 20 -40.31 11.08 23.30
CA CYS A 20 -38.96 11.63 23.28
C CYS A 20 -39.03 13.14 23.05
N LEU A 21 -38.48 13.92 23.98
CA LEU A 21 -38.46 15.39 23.88
C LEU A 21 -37.57 15.92 22.74
N THR A 22 -36.65 15.10 22.23
CA THR A 22 -35.69 15.51 21.20
C THR A 22 -36.24 15.30 19.79
N CYS A 23 -36.85 14.14 19.50
CA CYS A 23 -37.33 13.79 18.16
C CYS A 23 -38.85 13.60 18.05
N GLY A 24 -39.60 13.70 19.16
CA GLY A 24 -41.04 13.51 19.17
C GLY A 24 -41.52 12.05 19.06
N HIS A 25 -40.61 11.07 19.09
CA HIS A 25 -40.94 9.65 19.02
C HIS A 25 -41.88 9.22 20.15
N ASP A 26 -42.91 8.44 19.83
CA ASP A 26 -43.87 7.92 20.80
C ASP A 26 -43.32 6.65 21.48
N LEU A 27 -42.95 6.80 22.75
CA LEU A 27 -42.37 5.74 23.58
C LEU A 27 -43.42 4.74 24.10
N SER A 28 -44.71 4.97 23.82
CA SER A 28 -45.76 3.99 24.13
C SER A 28 -45.88 2.89 23.08
N LEU A 29 -45.45 3.14 21.84
CA LEU A 29 -45.43 2.16 20.75
C LEU A 29 -44.15 1.32 20.79
N GLN A 30 -43.01 1.98 20.88
CA GLN A 30 -41.70 1.35 21.05
C GLN A 30 -41.00 1.99 22.24
N GLY A 31 -40.78 1.21 23.29
CA GLY A 31 -40.34 1.69 24.59
C GLY A 31 -38.93 2.28 24.56
N PRO A 32 -38.52 2.95 25.65
CA PRO A 32 -37.11 3.30 25.85
C PRO A 32 -36.23 2.06 25.74
N ILE A 33 -35.08 2.21 25.10
CA ILE A 33 -34.10 1.13 24.95
C ILE A 33 -32.93 1.32 25.91
N THR A 34 -32.32 0.23 26.34
CA THR A 34 -31.03 0.24 27.03
C THR A 34 -29.90 0.61 26.06
N ALA A 35 -28.69 0.85 26.58
CA ALA A 35 -27.50 1.10 25.73
C ALA A 35 -27.20 -0.03 24.74
N THR A 36 -27.65 -1.26 25.03
CA THR A 36 -27.50 -2.42 24.14
C THR A 36 -28.68 -2.61 23.18
N GLY A 37 -29.65 -1.69 23.16
CA GLY A 37 -30.78 -1.70 22.24
C GLY A 37 -32.01 -2.48 22.70
N HIS A 38 -31.94 -3.14 23.87
CA HIS A 38 -33.06 -3.93 24.40
C HIS A 38 -34.16 -3.02 24.95
N ASP A 39 -35.41 -3.33 24.61
CA ASP A 39 -36.59 -2.59 25.08
C ASP A 39 -36.76 -2.77 26.61
N LEU A 40 -36.83 -1.65 27.31
CA LEU A 40 -36.93 -1.61 28.76
C LEU A 40 -38.20 -2.29 29.30
N ASN A 41 -39.33 -2.15 28.61
CA ASN A 41 -40.60 -2.73 29.06
C ASN A 41 -40.57 -4.25 28.93
N GLN A 42 -40.02 -4.77 27.84
CA GLN A 42 -39.85 -6.21 27.66
C GLN A 42 -38.87 -6.79 28.67
N LEU A 43 -37.77 -6.10 28.98
CA LEU A 43 -36.85 -6.52 30.04
C LEU A 43 -37.54 -6.58 31.41
N LYS A 44 -38.37 -5.58 31.74
CA LYS A 44 -39.17 -5.58 32.99
C LYS A 44 -40.12 -6.76 33.05
N ASP A 45 -40.77 -7.10 31.94
CA ASP A 45 -41.70 -8.24 31.89
C ASP A 45 -40.96 -9.57 32.06
N VAL A 46 -39.80 -9.73 31.42
CA VAL A 46 -38.95 -10.92 31.60
C VAL A 46 -38.49 -11.06 33.06
N ILE A 47 -38.09 -9.97 33.73
CA ILE A 47 -37.68 -10.01 35.15
C ILE A 47 -38.87 -10.34 36.06
N ARG A 48 -40.07 -9.84 35.76
CA ARG A 48 -41.28 -10.14 36.54
C ARG A 48 -41.65 -11.62 36.50
N ILE A 49 -41.48 -12.27 35.34
CA ILE A 49 -41.85 -13.67 35.10
C ILE A 49 -40.81 -14.65 35.67
N ARG A 50 -39.58 -14.21 35.92
CA ARG A 50 -38.51 -15.06 36.48
C ARG A 50 -38.87 -15.62 37.86
N ASP A 51 -38.97 -16.93 37.99
CA ASP A 51 -39.28 -17.59 39.26
C ASP A 51 -38.05 -17.82 40.15
N ASP A 52 -36.85 -17.65 39.58
CA ASP A 52 -35.57 -17.83 40.26
C ASP A 52 -35.15 -16.65 41.14
N LEU A 53 -35.97 -15.59 41.20
CA LEU A 53 -35.68 -14.35 41.91
C LEU A 53 -36.76 -14.03 42.94
N SER A 54 -36.33 -13.56 44.12
CA SER A 54 -37.25 -12.97 45.09
C SER A 54 -37.83 -11.66 44.57
N MET A 55 -38.98 -11.23 45.12
CA MET A 55 -39.59 -9.95 44.76
C MET A 55 -38.63 -8.77 44.97
N ALA A 56 -37.82 -8.79 46.04
CA ALA A 56 -36.84 -7.76 46.31
C ALA A 56 -35.74 -7.70 45.22
N GLU A 57 -35.22 -8.85 44.79
CA GLU A 57 -34.21 -8.94 43.73
C GLU A 57 -34.77 -8.53 42.36
N LYS A 58 -36.06 -8.80 42.10
CA LYS A 58 -36.75 -8.32 40.89
C LYS A 58 -36.79 -6.79 40.85
N PHE A 59 -37.18 -6.14 41.96
CA PHE A 59 -37.21 -4.67 42.02
C PHE A 59 -35.80 -4.06 41.89
N ASP A 60 -34.80 -4.64 42.54
CA ASP A 60 -33.42 -4.19 42.45
C ASP A 60 -32.86 -4.32 41.02
N MET A 61 -33.15 -5.43 40.32
CA MET A 61 -32.73 -5.57 38.92
C MET A 61 -33.45 -4.62 37.98
N ILE A 62 -34.74 -4.36 38.18
CA ILE A 62 -35.47 -3.37 37.37
C ILE A 62 -34.84 -1.99 37.56
N ALA A 63 -34.56 -1.58 38.80
CA ALA A 63 -33.92 -0.30 39.09
C ALA A 63 -32.54 -0.18 38.43
N LYS A 64 -31.72 -1.25 38.52
CA LYS A 64 -30.41 -1.28 37.85
C LYS A 64 -30.50 -1.06 36.34
N ILE A 65 -31.46 -1.68 35.67
CA ILE A 65 -31.64 -1.53 34.21
C ILE A 65 -32.21 -0.16 33.85
N GLU A 66 -33.12 0.37 34.67
CA GLU A 66 -33.63 1.74 34.54
C GLU A 66 -32.50 2.78 34.64
N ASP A 67 -31.52 2.53 35.51
CA ASP A 67 -30.29 3.33 35.65
C ASP A 67 -29.25 3.05 34.54
N GLY A 68 -29.56 2.16 33.60
CA GLY A 68 -28.73 1.85 32.42
C GLY A 68 -27.69 0.76 32.63
N ALA A 69 -27.84 -0.13 33.61
CA ALA A 69 -27.03 -1.34 33.70
C ALA A 69 -27.24 -2.22 32.45
N ASP A 70 -26.18 -2.85 31.99
CA ASP A 70 -26.21 -3.71 30.80
C ASP A 70 -27.04 -4.99 31.07
N PRO A 71 -28.16 -5.21 30.37
CA PRO A 71 -28.98 -6.41 30.54
C PRO A 71 -28.25 -7.70 30.15
N ILE A 72 -27.22 -7.63 29.30
CA ILE A 72 -26.38 -8.79 28.95
C ILE A 72 -25.51 -9.18 30.14
N ALA A 73 -24.82 -8.21 30.74
CA ALA A 73 -24.00 -8.43 31.95
C ALA A 73 -24.83 -8.91 33.15
N LEU A 74 -26.08 -8.47 33.26
CA LEU A 74 -27.05 -8.95 34.26
C LEU A 74 -27.63 -10.34 33.95
N GLY A 75 -27.26 -10.93 32.79
CA GLY A 75 -27.72 -12.24 32.38
C GLY A 75 -29.23 -12.27 32.11
N ILE A 76 -29.82 -11.16 31.63
CA ILE A 76 -31.24 -11.05 31.25
C ILE A 76 -31.37 -11.09 29.73
N ALA A 77 -30.43 -10.47 29.03
CA ALA A 77 -30.27 -10.58 27.59
C ALA A 77 -29.19 -11.60 27.22
N ALA A 78 -29.25 -12.13 26.00
CA ALA A 78 -28.17 -12.92 25.43
C ALA A 78 -27.12 -11.97 24.85
N ALA A 79 -25.85 -12.36 24.98
CA ALA A 79 -24.82 -11.80 24.11
C ALA A 79 -25.10 -12.23 22.67
N ALA A 80 -24.50 -11.54 21.70
CA ALA A 80 -24.44 -12.05 20.34
C ALA A 80 -23.68 -13.40 20.39
N ASP A 81 -24.41 -14.50 20.27
CA ASP A 81 -23.85 -15.84 20.20
C ASP A 81 -23.10 -15.99 18.86
N ASP A 82 -21.92 -16.62 18.88
CA ASP A 82 -21.10 -16.97 17.72
C ASP A 82 -21.59 -18.28 17.05
N GLY A 83 -22.77 -18.75 17.44
CA GLY A 83 -23.45 -19.92 16.87
C GLY A 83 -23.64 -19.81 15.36
N GLY A 84 -22.82 -20.57 14.62
CA GLY A 84 -22.66 -20.54 13.16
C GLY A 84 -23.85 -20.92 12.28
N GLY A 85 -25.10 -20.77 12.76
CA GLY A 85 -26.32 -20.99 11.97
C GLY A 85 -27.25 -19.77 11.88
N ALA A 86 -27.27 -18.88 12.88
CA ALA A 86 -28.19 -17.73 12.89
C ALA A 86 -27.75 -16.58 11.97
N MET A 87 -26.45 -16.51 11.67
CA MET A 87 -25.89 -15.52 10.75
C MET A 87 -26.34 -15.79 9.31
N GLU A 88 -26.36 -17.05 8.89
CA GLU A 88 -26.65 -17.41 7.50
C GLU A 88 -28.07 -16.98 7.10
N GLU A 89 -29.07 -17.23 7.94
CA GLU A 89 -30.47 -16.85 7.69
C GLU A 89 -30.72 -15.33 7.78
N ALA A 90 -29.99 -14.61 8.64
CA ALA A 90 -30.11 -13.15 8.77
C ALA A 90 -29.59 -12.40 7.54
N PHE A 91 -28.75 -13.04 6.73
CA PHE A 91 -28.09 -12.51 5.53
C PHE A 91 -28.47 -13.21 4.21
N ALA A 92 -29.21 -14.34 4.23
CA ALA A 92 -29.48 -15.23 3.09
C ALA A 92 -30.35 -14.70 1.93
N ALA A 93 -30.83 -13.46 1.95
CA ALA A 93 -31.70 -12.93 0.89
C ALA A 93 -31.14 -11.61 0.34
N PRO A 94 -31.37 -11.28 -0.95
CA PRO A 94 -30.78 -10.09 -1.58
C PRO A 94 -31.08 -8.85 -0.73
N THR A 95 -30.02 -8.11 -0.43
CA THR A 95 -30.04 -6.88 0.33
C THR A 95 -30.90 -5.87 -0.44
N SER A 96 -31.69 -5.06 0.27
CA SER A 96 -32.12 -3.79 -0.32
C SER A 96 -30.84 -3.07 -0.71
N THR A 97 -30.71 -2.67 -1.98
CA THR A 97 -29.58 -1.86 -2.44
C THR A 97 -29.47 -0.66 -1.48
N MET A 98 -28.42 -0.63 -0.67
CA MET A 98 -28.18 0.52 0.20
C MET A 98 -27.56 1.59 -0.69
N GLU A 99 -28.13 2.78 -0.64
CA GLU A 99 -27.53 3.91 -1.32
C GLU A 99 -26.19 4.22 -0.66
N VAL A 100 -25.14 4.32 -1.48
CA VAL A 100 -23.82 4.74 -1.04
C VAL A 100 -23.94 6.12 -0.40
N SER A 101 -23.32 6.29 0.77
CA SER A 101 -23.44 7.54 1.53
C SER A 101 -23.10 8.77 0.66
N PRO A 102 -23.90 9.85 0.73
CA PRO A 102 -23.59 11.11 0.04
C PRO A 102 -22.21 11.67 0.40
N ALA A 103 -21.69 11.35 1.59
CA ALA A 103 -20.35 11.74 2.04
C ALA A 103 -19.23 11.08 1.22
N LEU A 104 -19.47 9.87 0.66
CA LEU A 104 -18.54 9.22 -0.27
C LEU A 104 -18.71 9.70 -1.70
N GLN A 105 -19.93 10.06 -2.09
CA GLN A 105 -20.19 10.48 -3.48
C GLN A 105 -19.69 11.89 -3.78
N ASN A 106 -19.65 12.77 -2.76
CA ASN A 106 -19.31 14.19 -2.91
C ASN A 106 -18.04 14.56 -2.12
N VAL A 107 -17.00 13.71 -2.21
CA VAL A 107 -15.73 13.98 -1.55
C VAL A 107 -15.05 15.18 -2.22
N VAL A 108 -14.55 16.08 -1.38
CA VAL A 108 -13.67 17.18 -1.79
C VAL A 108 -12.30 16.91 -1.20
N TRP A 109 -11.29 16.85 -2.06
CA TRP A 109 -9.89 16.66 -1.65
C TRP A 109 -9.31 17.91 -0.98
N GLY A 110 -8.28 17.73 -0.16
CA GLY A 110 -7.67 18.79 0.64
C GLY A 110 -7.95 18.67 2.13
N ASN A 111 -8.09 17.45 2.66
CA ASN A 111 -8.31 17.24 4.07
C ASN A 111 -7.03 17.54 4.88
N SER A 112 -7.13 18.42 5.87
CA SER A 112 -5.98 18.83 6.69
C SER A 112 -5.37 17.67 7.50
N VAL A 113 -6.18 16.68 7.90
CA VAL A 113 -5.70 15.47 8.59
C VAL A 113 -4.91 14.58 7.63
N ALA A 114 -5.39 14.42 6.39
CA ALA A 114 -4.66 13.71 5.36
C ALA A 114 -3.31 14.41 5.08
N ASP A 115 -3.31 15.73 4.93
CA ASP A 115 -2.07 16.49 4.73
C ASP A 115 -1.09 16.40 5.91
N ALA A 116 -1.60 16.41 7.14
CA ALA A 116 -0.77 16.21 8.33
C ALA A 116 -0.16 14.80 8.36
N ALA A 117 -0.92 13.77 8.00
CA ALA A 117 -0.43 12.40 7.90
C ALA A 117 0.67 12.26 6.83
N ILE A 118 0.49 12.90 5.66
CA ILE A 118 1.51 12.95 4.61
C ILE A 118 2.77 13.64 5.13
N ASN A 119 2.64 14.78 5.80
CA ASN A 119 3.78 15.52 6.33
C ASN A 119 4.56 14.68 7.35
N ALA A 120 3.87 13.99 8.26
CA ALA A 120 4.50 13.15 9.27
C ALA A 120 5.41 12.05 8.70
N ILE A 121 5.12 11.53 7.50
CA ILE A 121 5.95 10.49 6.85
C ILE A 121 6.97 11.04 5.85
N THR A 122 6.79 12.29 5.39
CA THR A 122 7.62 12.90 4.34
C THR A 122 8.59 13.96 4.85
N GLU A 123 8.44 14.45 6.08
CA GLU A 123 9.19 15.58 6.65
C GLU A 123 10.71 15.49 6.45
N SER A 124 11.30 14.30 6.65
CA SER A 124 12.76 14.09 6.51
C SER A 124 13.16 13.46 5.18
N THR A 125 12.32 13.57 4.14
CA THR A 125 12.52 12.91 2.85
C THR A 125 12.60 13.93 1.72
N LYS A 126 13.28 13.55 0.63
CA LYS A 126 13.28 14.34 -0.62
C LYS A 126 11.85 14.69 -1.08
N LEU A 127 10.89 13.82 -0.81
CA LEU A 127 9.48 14.06 -1.16
C LEU A 127 8.88 15.23 -0.37
N GLY A 128 9.25 15.36 0.91
CA GLY A 128 8.87 16.50 1.76
C GLY A 128 9.52 17.81 1.28
N ASP A 129 10.79 17.79 0.90
CA ASP A 129 11.48 18.96 0.33
C ASP A 129 10.82 19.41 -0.98
N LEU A 130 10.43 18.47 -1.84
CA LEU A 130 9.71 18.75 -3.08
C LEU A 130 8.29 19.29 -2.81
N LYS A 131 7.61 18.77 -1.79
CA LYS A 131 6.29 19.24 -1.39
C LYS A 131 6.36 20.68 -0.83
N THR A 132 7.31 20.95 0.06
CA THR A 132 7.50 22.28 0.66
C THR A 132 7.96 23.33 -0.35
N SER A 133 8.71 22.93 -1.38
CA SER A 133 9.06 23.82 -2.50
C SER A 133 7.93 24.07 -3.50
N GLY A 134 6.72 23.53 -3.28
CA GLY A 134 5.57 23.73 -4.16
C GLY A 134 5.66 22.96 -5.48
N THR A 135 6.54 21.95 -5.59
CA THR A 135 6.78 21.23 -6.86
C THR A 135 5.51 20.59 -7.42
N PHE A 136 4.58 20.15 -6.56
CA PHE A 136 3.40 19.38 -6.95
C PHE A 136 2.14 20.23 -7.16
N GLU A 137 2.18 21.55 -6.93
CA GLU A 137 0.99 22.41 -7.06
C GLU A 137 0.44 22.44 -8.49
N LEU A 138 1.32 22.35 -9.49
CA LEU A 138 0.94 22.29 -10.90
C LEU A 138 0.26 20.98 -11.30
N GLU A 139 0.38 19.93 -10.46
CA GLU A 139 -0.18 18.59 -10.71
C GLU A 139 -1.45 18.34 -9.87
N SER A 140 -1.92 19.32 -9.09
CA SER A 140 -3.04 19.15 -8.15
C SER A 140 -4.31 18.66 -8.84
N ASP A 141 -4.63 19.20 -10.01
CA ASP A 141 -5.85 18.85 -10.75
C ASP A 141 -5.76 17.43 -11.30
N SER A 142 -4.61 17.04 -11.85
CA SER A 142 -4.37 15.67 -12.31
C SER A 142 -4.35 14.67 -11.16
N PHE A 143 -3.86 15.06 -9.99
CA PHE A 143 -3.92 14.22 -8.80
C PHE A 143 -5.36 14.04 -8.32
N ASN A 144 -6.14 15.11 -8.27
CA ASN A 144 -7.54 15.06 -7.91
C ASN A 144 -8.35 14.18 -8.87
N GLU A 145 -8.12 14.29 -10.18
CA GLU A 145 -8.76 13.42 -11.18
C GLU A 145 -8.39 11.94 -10.97
N ALA A 146 -7.11 11.63 -10.74
CA ALA A 146 -6.67 10.27 -10.45
C ALA A 146 -7.28 9.72 -9.15
N MET A 147 -7.39 10.56 -8.11
CA MET A 147 -8.03 10.20 -6.85
C MET A 147 -9.54 10.00 -7.02
N ASP A 148 -10.23 10.81 -7.82
CA ASP A 148 -11.64 10.64 -8.16
C ASP A 148 -11.91 9.28 -8.84
N LEU A 149 -11.04 8.88 -9.76
CA LEU A 149 -11.13 7.55 -10.39
C LEU A 149 -10.94 6.42 -9.38
N GLY A 150 -9.97 6.56 -8.47
CA GLY A 150 -9.77 5.59 -7.39
C GLY A 150 -10.95 5.51 -6.42
N LEU A 151 -11.54 6.65 -6.08
CA LEU A 151 -12.75 6.73 -5.25
C LEU A 151 -13.94 6.04 -5.94
N LYS A 152 -14.16 6.30 -7.24
CA LYS A 152 -15.21 5.63 -8.02
C LYS A 152 -15.02 4.11 -8.06
N ALA A 153 -13.81 3.64 -8.27
CA ALA A 153 -13.50 2.21 -8.20
C ALA A 153 -13.78 1.62 -6.80
N SER A 154 -13.44 2.36 -5.73
CA SER A 154 -13.73 1.95 -4.36
C SER A 154 -15.23 1.89 -4.09
N ILE A 155 -16.01 2.84 -4.61
CA ILE A 155 -17.47 2.83 -4.50
C ILE A 155 -18.08 1.60 -5.19
N GLN A 156 -17.58 1.22 -6.36
CA GLN A 156 -18.04 -0.01 -7.04
C GLN A 156 -17.81 -1.26 -6.19
N LEU A 157 -16.66 -1.37 -5.50
CA LEU A 157 -16.39 -2.46 -4.57
C LEU A 157 -17.33 -2.46 -3.36
N ILE A 158 -17.66 -1.28 -2.83
CA ILE A 158 -18.63 -1.15 -1.72
C ILE A 158 -20.02 -1.60 -2.19
N GLN A 159 -20.47 -1.15 -3.36
CA GLN A 159 -21.75 -1.58 -3.94
C GLN A 159 -21.78 -3.10 -4.16
N ALA A 160 -20.67 -3.66 -4.64
CA ALA A 160 -20.53 -5.10 -4.81
C ALA A 160 -20.66 -5.85 -3.48
N SER A 161 -19.99 -5.38 -2.43
CA SER A 161 -20.08 -5.97 -1.08
C SER A 161 -21.49 -5.90 -0.48
N GLN A 162 -22.33 -4.99 -0.97
CA GLN A 162 -23.72 -4.86 -0.54
C GLN A 162 -24.69 -5.74 -1.36
N GLY A 163 -24.17 -6.50 -2.34
CA GLY A 163 -24.95 -7.40 -3.18
C GLY A 163 -25.57 -6.74 -4.40
N ASP A 164 -25.03 -5.59 -4.85
CA ASP A 164 -25.44 -4.97 -6.11
C ASP A 164 -24.87 -5.75 -7.30
N ALA A 165 -25.70 -6.57 -7.94
CA ALA A 165 -25.31 -7.52 -8.98
C ALA A 165 -24.77 -6.86 -10.27
N ASP A 166 -24.99 -5.57 -10.47
CA ASP A 166 -24.55 -4.84 -11.67
C ASP A 166 -23.15 -4.21 -11.50
N SER A 167 -22.57 -4.24 -10.30
CA SER A 167 -21.33 -3.52 -9.96
C SER A 167 -20.03 -4.23 -10.36
N LEU A 168 -20.00 -5.57 -10.41
CA LEU A 168 -18.82 -6.37 -10.77
C LEU A 168 -19.20 -7.62 -11.58
N SER A 169 -18.21 -8.35 -12.10
CA SER A 169 -18.47 -9.66 -12.72
C SER A 169 -18.80 -10.70 -11.63
N PRO A 170 -19.67 -11.70 -11.92
CA PRO A 170 -20.06 -12.76 -10.97
C PRO A 170 -18.87 -13.46 -10.29
N GLU A 171 -17.78 -13.66 -11.04
CA GLU A 171 -16.55 -14.32 -10.57
C GLU A 171 -15.77 -13.44 -9.58
N ALA A 172 -15.82 -12.12 -9.72
CA ALA A 172 -15.16 -11.19 -8.80
C ALA A 172 -15.89 -11.04 -7.46
N PHE A 173 -17.19 -11.35 -7.41
CA PHE A 173 -17.97 -11.30 -6.17
C PHE A 173 -17.59 -12.40 -5.16
N GLU A 174 -17.06 -13.54 -5.62
CA GLU A 174 -16.72 -14.66 -4.72
C GLU A 174 -15.66 -14.26 -3.67
N GLU A 175 -14.79 -13.30 -4.00
CA GLU A 175 -13.74 -12.81 -3.11
C GLU A 175 -14.17 -11.63 -2.23
N VAL A 176 -15.29 -10.97 -2.55
CA VAL A 176 -15.75 -9.78 -1.84
C VAL A 176 -16.65 -10.19 -0.67
N PRO A 177 -16.26 -9.89 0.59
CA PRO A 177 -17.12 -10.16 1.74
C PRO A 177 -18.43 -9.40 1.65
N ILE A 178 -19.55 -10.06 1.99
CA ILE A 178 -20.84 -9.39 2.07
C ILE A 178 -20.89 -8.53 3.33
N MET A 179 -21.05 -7.23 3.14
CA MET A 179 -21.13 -6.22 4.21
C MET A 179 -22.52 -5.58 4.18
N ALA A 180 -23.50 -6.32 4.69
CA ALA A 180 -24.88 -5.86 4.82
C ALA A 180 -25.30 -5.81 6.29
N PRO A 181 -26.26 -4.93 6.66
CA PRO A 181 -26.90 -5.02 7.97
C PRO A 181 -27.82 -6.26 8.05
N PRO A 182 -28.01 -6.84 9.24
CA PRO A 182 -28.93 -7.96 9.41
C PRO A 182 -30.37 -7.52 9.16
N LYS A 183 -31.18 -8.37 8.50
CA LYS A 183 -32.58 -8.04 8.14
C LYS A 183 -33.53 -8.03 9.33
N LYS A 184 -33.23 -8.80 10.35
CA LYS A 184 -33.95 -8.90 11.61
C LYS A 184 -32.92 -9.19 12.70
N SER A 185 -33.11 -8.63 13.87
CA SER A 185 -32.30 -8.99 15.03
C SER A 185 -33.17 -8.98 16.26
N PHE A 186 -33.29 -10.15 16.89
CA PHE A 186 -34.03 -10.34 18.13
C PHE A 186 -33.07 -10.88 19.18
N CYS A 187 -33.23 -10.43 20.42
CA CYS A 187 -32.57 -11.06 21.54
C CYS A 187 -33.30 -12.37 21.89
N PRO A 188 -32.68 -13.55 21.73
CA PRO A 188 -33.35 -14.82 21.97
C PRO A 188 -33.76 -15.03 23.44
N LYS A 189 -33.14 -14.30 24.36
CA LYS A 189 -33.35 -14.47 25.81
C LYS A 189 -34.46 -13.60 26.38
N CYS A 190 -34.52 -12.34 25.98
CA CYS A 190 -35.56 -11.41 26.45
C CYS A 190 -36.64 -11.12 25.41
N GLY A 191 -36.50 -11.63 24.18
CA GLY A 191 -37.45 -11.44 23.10
C GLY A 191 -37.40 -10.04 22.47
N SER A 192 -36.48 -9.18 22.90
CA SER A 192 -36.46 -7.81 22.41
C SER A 192 -36.09 -7.67 20.95
N ASP A 193 -36.87 -6.86 20.24
CA ASP A 193 -36.55 -6.40 18.90
C ASP A 193 -35.45 -5.34 19.01
N ILE A 194 -34.22 -5.76 18.70
CA ILE A 194 -33.04 -4.90 18.72
C ILE A 194 -32.71 -4.38 17.31
N HIS A 195 -33.56 -4.63 16.31
CA HIS A 195 -33.28 -4.32 14.91
C HIS A 195 -33.11 -2.84 14.63
N ALA A 196 -33.98 -1.99 15.18
CA ALA A 196 -33.85 -0.54 15.03
C ALA A 196 -32.51 -0.03 15.57
N ASN A 197 -32.08 -0.51 16.74
CA ASN A 197 -30.79 -0.15 17.32
C ASN A 197 -29.62 -0.68 16.48
N THR A 198 -29.69 -1.94 16.05
CA THR A 198 -28.65 -2.57 15.20
C THR A 198 -28.47 -1.82 13.87
N LEU A 199 -29.56 -1.42 13.20
CA LEU A 199 -29.51 -0.62 11.98
C LEU A 199 -28.90 0.76 12.21
N LEU A 200 -29.23 1.38 13.35
CA LEU A 200 -28.70 2.69 13.70
C LEU A 200 -27.20 2.62 14.00
N GLN A 201 -26.73 1.60 14.75
CA GLN A 201 -25.30 1.37 14.95
C GLN A 201 -24.59 1.06 13.62
N TRP A 202 -25.19 0.25 12.76
CA TRP A 202 -24.65 -0.03 11.43
C TRP A 202 -24.47 1.25 10.61
N LYS A 203 -25.50 2.11 10.58
CA LYS A 203 -25.44 3.39 9.86
C LYS A 203 -24.32 4.28 10.38
N LYS A 204 -24.20 4.44 11.71
CA LYS A 204 -23.13 5.23 12.32
C LYS A 204 -21.75 4.68 12.02
N TRP A 205 -21.57 3.37 12.19
CA TRP A 205 -20.31 2.72 11.92
C TRP A 205 -19.92 2.86 10.44
N SER A 206 -20.88 2.67 9.53
CA SER A 206 -20.68 2.86 8.09
C SER A 206 -20.32 4.30 7.75
N GLU A 207 -21.06 5.30 8.25
CA GLU A 207 -20.80 6.72 7.98
C GLU A 207 -19.42 7.17 8.49
N ILE A 208 -19.05 6.78 9.72
CA ILE A 208 -17.75 7.10 10.30
C ILE A 208 -16.64 6.39 9.53
N SER A 209 -16.82 5.10 9.21
CA SER A 209 -15.83 4.31 8.47
C SER A 209 -15.59 4.87 7.08
N HIS A 210 -16.65 5.29 6.39
CA HIS A 210 -16.56 5.92 5.08
C HIS A 210 -15.82 7.26 5.14
N THR A 211 -16.10 8.09 6.16
CA THR A 211 -15.40 9.36 6.36
C THR A 211 -13.91 9.15 6.65
N PHE A 212 -13.57 8.13 7.42
CA PHE A 212 -12.17 7.79 7.67
C PHE A 212 -11.48 7.20 6.42
N LEU A 213 -12.20 6.37 5.66
CA LEU A 213 -11.70 5.78 4.42
C LEU A 213 -11.33 6.85 3.39
N THR A 214 -12.09 7.93 3.26
CA THR A 214 -11.76 9.03 2.33
C THR A 214 -10.48 9.75 2.74
N MET A 215 -10.29 10.01 4.04
CA MET A 215 -9.04 10.58 4.56
C MET A 215 -7.83 9.66 4.30
N GLN A 216 -8.02 8.34 4.49
CA GLN A 216 -6.99 7.34 4.24
C GLN A 216 -6.65 7.22 2.75
N LEU A 217 -7.67 7.20 1.88
CA LEU A 217 -7.49 7.19 0.42
C LEU A 217 -6.76 8.45 -0.05
N GLU A 218 -7.17 9.63 0.41
CA GLU A 218 -6.48 10.88 0.09
C GLU A 218 -5.01 10.84 0.51
N ALA A 219 -4.72 10.50 1.77
CA ALA A 219 -3.35 10.48 2.27
C ALA A 219 -2.46 9.48 1.49
N SER A 220 -2.96 8.27 1.27
CA SER A 220 -2.21 7.21 0.59
C SER A 220 -2.02 7.46 -0.90
N MET A 221 -3.08 7.81 -1.62
CA MET A 221 -3.03 8.07 -3.07
C MET A 221 -2.22 9.32 -3.37
N LYS A 222 -2.44 10.43 -2.64
CA LYS A 222 -1.68 11.67 -2.84
C LYS A 222 -0.19 11.45 -2.59
N THR A 223 0.19 10.71 -1.55
CA THR A 223 1.61 10.34 -1.31
C THR A 223 2.18 9.50 -2.46
N ALA A 224 1.44 8.49 -2.91
CA ALA A 224 1.87 7.62 -4.00
C ALA A 224 2.06 8.39 -5.32
N LEU A 225 1.11 9.28 -5.63
CA LEU A 225 1.16 10.15 -6.82
C LEU A 225 2.33 11.14 -6.75
N MET A 226 2.55 11.80 -5.61
CA MET A 226 3.71 12.67 -5.41
C MET A 226 5.03 11.91 -5.57
N HIS A 227 5.11 10.69 -5.02
CA HIS A 227 6.32 9.86 -5.16
C HIS A 227 6.55 9.48 -6.63
N LEU A 228 5.49 9.08 -7.34
CA LEU A 228 5.54 8.75 -8.76
C LEU A 228 6.01 9.95 -9.58
N SER A 229 5.40 11.13 -9.37
CA SER A 229 5.75 12.33 -10.14
C SER A 229 7.16 12.83 -9.82
N SER A 230 7.62 12.72 -8.57
CA SER A 230 9.03 12.98 -8.23
C SER A 230 10.00 12.08 -9.00
N THR A 231 9.66 10.79 -9.16
CA THR A 231 10.48 9.83 -9.91
C THR A 231 10.50 10.15 -11.40
N TYR A 232 9.36 10.53 -11.98
CA TYR A 232 9.29 10.91 -13.38
C TYR A 232 9.98 12.24 -13.66
N LYS A 233 9.88 13.21 -12.74
CA LYS A 233 10.61 14.49 -12.80
C LYS A 233 12.12 14.24 -12.86
N ASP A 234 12.65 13.39 -11.99
CA ASP A 234 14.07 13.03 -11.99
C ASP A 234 14.51 12.40 -13.33
N LYS A 235 13.69 11.49 -13.88
CA LYS A 235 13.98 10.84 -15.19
C LYS A 235 13.92 11.82 -16.35
N ILE A 236 12.91 12.71 -16.37
CA ILE A 236 12.78 13.72 -17.41
C ILE A 236 13.94 14.70 -17.36
N GLN A 237 14.41 15.06 -16.15
CA GLN A 237 15.57 15.91 -16.00
C GLN A 237 16.85 15.21 -16.51
N ASP A 238 17.07 13.95 -16.13
CA ASP A 238 18.21 13.16 -16.63
C ASP A 238 18.19 13.03 -18.16
N LEU A 239 17.01 12.88 -18.78
CA LEU A 239 16.86 12.89 -20.24
C LEU A 239 17.14 14.26 -20.86
N LYS A 240 16.73 15.36 -20.21
CA LYS A 240 17.03 16.72 -20.68
C LYS A 240 18.53 17.00 -20.62
N ASP A 241 19.19 16.57 -19.54
CA ASP A 241 20.62 16.74 -19.34
C ASP A 241 21.40 15.93 -20.39
N GLN A 242 21.01 14.67 -20.64
CA GLN A 242 21.58 13.86 -21.72
C GLN A 242 21.40 14.51 -23.11
N LEU A 243 20.25 15.13 -23.35
CA LEU A 243 19.96 15.82 -24.60
C LEU A 243 20.78 17.11 -24.74
N SER A 244 20.97 17.88 -23.66
CA SER A 244 21.86 19.04 -23.70
C SER A 244 23.30 18.62 -23.95
N ASP A 245 23.78 17.58 -23.26
CA ASP A 245 25.15 17.05 -23.42
C ASP A 245 25.39 16.60 -24.86
N ALA A 246 24.43 15.88 -25.46
CA ALA A 246 24.48 15.44 -26.85
C ALA A 246 24.38 16.59 -27.87
N LYS A 247 23.74 17.72 -27.51
CA LYS A 247 23.72 18.92 -28.37
C LYS A 247 25.01 19.73 -28.26
N THR A 248 25.67 19.70 -27.11
CA THR A 248 26.96 20.37 -26.89
C THR A 248 28.16 19.55 -27.34
N SER A 249 27.99 18.24 -27.56
CA SER A 249 29.04 17.42 -28.17
C SER A 249 29.20 17.77 -29.65
N THR A 250 30.33 18.38 -30.01
CA THR A 250 30.72 18.75 -31.38
C THR A 250 31.12 17.57 -32.28
N GLU A 251 30.86 16.32 -31.88
CA GLU A 251 31.05 15.16 -32.75
C GLU A 251 29.78 14.85 -33.56
N PRO A 252 29.89 14.54 -34.86
CA PRO A 252 28.76 14.03 -35.61
C PRO A 252 28.28 12.75 -34.93
N ALA A 253 26.97 12.67 -34.65
CA ALA A 253 26.36 11.49 -34.04
C ALA A 253 26.88 10.22 -34.74
N PRO A 254 27.49 9.26 -34.02
CA PRO A 254 27.93 8.03 -34.64
C PRO A 254 26.71 7.41 -35.30
N ALA A 255 26.85 7.09 -36.60
CA ALA A 255 25.76 6.55 -37.39
C ALA A 255 25.06 5.45 -36.60
N VAL A 256 23.77 5.67 -36.30
CA VAL A 256 22.96 4.71 -35.56
C VAL A 256 22.90 3.46 -36.41
N ASP A 257 23.68 2.46 -36.02
CA ASP A 257 23.68 1.14 -36.64
C ASP A 257 22.36 0.47 -36.20
N GLU A 258 21.29 0.76 -36.95
CA GLU A 258 19.92 0.31 -36.68
C GLU A 258 19.87 -1.22 -36.55
N ASP A 259 20.77 -1.94 -37.22
CA ASP A 259 20.88 -3.39 -37.15
C ASP A 259 21.43 -3.87 -35.81
N LYS A 260 22.43 -3.17 -35.23
CA LYS A 260 22.90 -3.48 -33.86
C LYS A 260 21.86 -3.14 -32.80
N LEU A 261 21.08 -2.08 -33.00
CA LEU A 261 19.99 -1.71 -32.09
C LEU A 261 18.82 -2.68 -32.17
N ARG A 262 18.40 -3.08 -33.38
CA ARG A 262 17.41 -4.15 -33.59
C ARG A 262 17.89 -5.47 -32.98
N ALA A 263 19.15 -5.84 -33.17
CA ALA A 263 19.71 -7.07 -32.58
C ALA A 263 19.75 -7.03 -31.04
N LYS A 264 20.04 -5.88 -30.43
CA LYS A 264 20.00 -5.70 -28.97
C LYS A 264 18.57 -5.75 -28.43
N ILE A 265 17.63 -5.07 -29.08
CA ILE A 265 16.21 -5.05 -28.70
C ILE A 265 15.60 -6.44 -28.87
N GLU A 266 15.83 -7.13 -29.99
CA GLU A 266 15.30 -8.47 -30.23
C GLU A 266 15.87 -9.49 -29.23
N LYS A 267 17.13 -9.34 -28.83
CA LYS A 267 17.76 -10.18 -27.79
C LYS A 267 17.23 -9.90 -26.39
N GLN A 268 16.85 -8.65 -26.08
CA GLN A 268 16.18 -8.30 -24.82
C GLN A 268 14.73 -8.78 -24.80
N VAL A 269 13.96 -8.53 -25.87
CA VAL A 269 12.57 -8.99 -26.02
C VAL A 269 12.48 -10.51 -25.97
N ARG A 270 13.38 -11.26 -26.64
CA ARG A 270 13.42 -12.73 -26.52
C ARG A 270 13.80 -13.21 -25.12
N LYS A 271 14.63 -12.47 -24.38
CA LYS A 271 14.94 -12.78 -22.97
C LYS A 271 13.76 -12.54 -22.05
N GLU A 272 13.01 -11.46 -22.27
CA GLU A 272 11.82 -11.10 -21.49
C GLU A 272 10.67 -12.07 -21.79
N LEU A 273 10.39 -12.38 -23.05
CA LEU A 273 9.39 -13.38 -23.45
C LEU A 273 9.73 -14.78 -22.92
N ALA A 274 11.02 -15.16 -22.90
CA ALA A 274 11.46 -16.44 -22.31
C ALA A 274 11.37 -16.45 -20.77
N ALA A 275 11.46 -15.28 -20.13
CA ALA A 275 11.26 -15.14 -18.69
C ALA A 275 9.77 -15.18 -18.33
N GLU A 276 8.89 -14.60 -19.16
CA GLU A 276 7.44 -14.68 -19.00
C GLU A 276 6.89 -16.08 -19.27
N ALA A 277 7.36 -16.76 -20.31
CA ALA A 277 6.97 -18.14 -20.61
C ALA A 277 7.36 -19.13 -19.49
N LYS A 278 8.44 -18.86 -18.74
CA LYS A 278 8.85 -19.65 -17.57
C LYS A 278 8.05 -19.32 -16.31
N LYS A 279 7.41 -18.15 -16.23
CA LYS A 279 6.53 -17.77 -15.12
C LYS A 279 5.07 -18.23 -15.32
N ALA A 280 4.64 -18.45 -16.56
CA ALA A 280 3.28 -18.92 -16.89
C ALA A 280 3.11 -20.46 -16.82
N GLY A 281 4.17 -21.23 -16.60
CA GLY A 281 4.19 -22.69 -16.76
C GLY A 281 4.27 -23.52 -15.47
N SER A 282 3.77 -23.06 -14.32
CA SER A 282 3.71 -23.89 -13.11
C SER A 282 2.41 -23.75 -12.31
N LYS A 283 1.32 -24.32 -12.83
CA LYS A 283 0.19 -24.80 -12.02
C LYS A 283 -0.67 -25.79 -12.84
N SER A 284 -0.39 -27.09 -12.71
CA SER A 284 -1.39 -28.17 -12.59
C SER A 284 -0.73 -29.54 -12.34
N SER A 285 -1.28 -30.26 -11.35
CA SER A 285 -1.02 -31.67 -10.97
C SER A 285 -1.51 -32.64 -12.06
N GLY A 286 -1.10 -33.91 -12.20
CA GLY A 286 -0.26 -34.80 -11.40
C GLY A 286 -0.31 -36.26 -11.94
N LYS A 287 0.57 -37.10 -11.38
CA LYS A 287 0.51 -38.58 -11.19
C LYS A 287 0.58 -39.54 -12.40
N ALA A 288 1.70 -40.25 -12.56
CA ALA A 288 1.84 -41.71 -12.31
C ALA A 288 3.21 -42.26 -12.78
N ALA A 289 3.67 -43.29 -12.06
CA ALA A 289 4.99 -43.93 -12.09
C ALA A 289 5.26 -44.85 -13.30
N ALA A 290 6.55 -45.06 -13.64
CA ALA A 290 7.15 -46.41 -13.69
C ALA A 290 8.67 -46.42 -14.02
N ALA A 291 9.38 -47.22 -13.23
CA ALA A 291 10.46 -48.15 -13.56
C ALA A 291 11.89 -47.68 -13.96
N SER A 292 12.79 -48.09 -13.07
CA SER A 292 14.24 -48.28 -13.09
C SER A 292 14.91 -48.76 -14.39
N LYS A 293 16.14 -48.27 -14.64
CA LYS A 293 17.34 -49.11 -14.91
C LYS A 293 18.66 -48.33 -14.79
N SER A 294 19.67 -49.10 -14.38
CA SER A 294 21.05 -48.83 -13.95
C SER A 294 22.05 -48.26 -14.99
N LYS A 295 22.86 -47.28 -14.54
CA LYS A 295 24.34 -47.02 -14.68
C LYS A 295 25.17 -47.64 -15.84
N PRO A 296 26.40 -47.14 -16.17
CA PRO A 296 26.93 -45.78 -16.39
C PRO A 296 27.82 -45.68 -17.66
N LYS A 297 28.12 -44.47 -18.20
CA LYS A 297 29.36 -44.26 -18.98
C LYS A 297 29.92 -42.82 -18.89
N LYS A 298 31.25 -42.79 -18.78
CA LYS A 298 32.19 -41.67 -18.56
C LYS A 298 32.18 -40.61 -19.67
N THR A 299 32.48 -39.37 -19.30
CA THR A 299 33.44 -38.44 -19.95
C THR A 299 33.73 -37.36 -18.90
N ALA A 300 34.95 -37.24 -18.37
CA ALA A 300 36.12 -36.55 -18.91
C ALA A 300 36.43 -35.36 -17.98
N SER A 301 37.70 -35.24 -17.65
CA SER A 301 38.23 -34.65 -16.43
C SER A 301 38.92 -33.31 -16.66
N LYS A 302 38.58 -32.33 -15.81
CA LYS A 302 39.42 -31.21 -15.30
C LYS A 302 39.86 -30.10 -16.29
N PRO A 303 40.24 -28.88 -15.82
CA PRO A 303 40.71 -28.57 -14.46
C PRO A 303 40.03 -27.43 -13.69
N LYS A 304 39.98 -27.65 -12.37
CA LYS A 304 39.95 -26.62 -11.31
C LYS A 304 41.00 -25.55 -11.60
N ALA A 305 40.58 -24.29 -11.67
CA ALA A 305 41.47 -23.16 -11.37
C ALA A 305 41.51 -22.93 -9.85
N LYS A 306 42.71 -22.64 -9.38
CA LYS A 306 43.17 -22.72 -8.01
C LYS A 306 42.59 -21.62 -7.13
N SER A 307 42.25 -22.00 -5.90
CA SER A 307 42.35 -21.13 -4.73
C SER A 307 43.74 -20.50 -4.68
N GLY A 308 43.82 -19.17 -4.67
CA GLY A 308 45.07 -18.44 -4.51
C GLY A 308 44.83 -17.10 -3.82
N GLY A 309 45.25 -17.02 -2.56
CA GLY A 309 45.82 -15.83 -1.93
C GLY A 309 44.87 -14.66 -1.64
N LEU A 310 44.63 -14.42 -0.36
CA LEU A 310 43.91 -13.27 0.22
C LEU A 310 44.62 -11.91 0.01
N PHE A 311 45.72 -11.85 -0.75
CA PHE A 311 46.43 -10.61 -1.07
C PHE A 311 47.09 -10.74 -2.45
N GLY A 312 46.65 -9.91 -3.42
CA GLY A 312 47.38 -9.65 -4.66
C GLY A 312 47.07 -10.55 -5.85
N ALA A 313 45.82 -10.57 -6.33
CA ALA A 313 45.59 -10.94 -7.73
C ALA A 313 46.22 -9.86 -8.62
N LYS A 314 47.15 -10.24 -9.51
CA LYS A 314 47.74 -9.32 -10.48
C LYS A 314 46.63 -8.63 -11.28
N LYS A 315 46.53 -7.30 -11.17
CA LYS A 315 45.59 -6.48 -11.94
C LYS A 315 45.74 -6.81 -13.43
N PRO A 316 44.65 -7.10 -14.17
CA PRO A 316 44.72 -7.18 -15.62
C PRO A 316 45.26 -5.85 -16.14
N LYS A 317 46.37 -5.87 -16.90
CA LYS A 317 46.88 -4.67 -17.57
C LYS A 317 46.14 -4.53 -18.89
N LYS A 318 45.43 -3.41 -19.06
CA LYS A 318 44.83 -2.99 -20.33
C LYS A 318 45.48 -1.68 -20.73
N THR A 319 45.76 -1.51 -22.01
CA THR A 319 46.40 -0.31 -22.57
C THR A 319 45.50 0.30 -23.62
N TYR A 320 45.38 1.63 -23.61
CA TYR A 320 44.60 2.35 -24.60
C TYR A 320 45.47 2.69 -25.83
N GLU A 321 45.08 2.21 -27.02
CA GLU A 321 45.74 2.52 -28.31
C GLU A 321 44.86 3.38 -29.25
N GLY A 322 43.81 4.02 -28.73
CA GLY A 322 42.86 4.81 -29.53
C GLY A 322 43.24 6.29 -29.70
N GLU A 323 42.34 7.06 -30.32
CA GLU A 323 42.55 8.48 -30.62
C GLU A 323 42.63 9.37 -29.36
N PRO A 324 43.37 10.49 -29.40
CA PRO A 324 43.44 11.44 -28.29
C PRO A 324 42.04 11.97 -27.95
N GLY A 325 41.53 11.59 -26.78
CA GLY A 325 40.19 11.99 -26.29
C GLY A 325 39.25 10.82 -25.97
N GLY A 326 39.43 9.66 -26.61
CA GLY A 326 38.56 8.49 -26.37
C GLY A 326 38.93 7.63 -25.16
N LYS A 327 40.00 7.98 -24.43
CA LYS A 327 40.52 7.19 -23.30
C LYS A 327 39.51 7.10 -22.14
N ALA A 328 38.74 8.17 -21.89
CA ALA A 328 37.72 8.20 -20.85
C ALA A 328 36.60 7.19 -21.09
N GLU A 329 36.01 7.21 -22.29
CA GLU A 329 34.92 6.30 -22.65
C GLU A 329 35.42 4.86 -22.77
N TRP A 330 36.59 4.64 -23.39
CA TRP A 330 37.20 3.32 -23.43
C TRP A 330 37.48 2.77 -22.02
N PHE A 331 37.96 3.60 -21.09
CA PHE A 331 38.25 3.14 -19.73
C PHE A 331 36.97 2.72 -18.99
N LEU A 332 35.88 3.46 -19.19
CA LEU A 332 34.58 3.17 -18.60
C LEU A 332 33.93 1.90 -19.15
N GLU A 333 34.18 1.57 -20.42
CA GLU A 333 33.63 0.38 -21.07
C GLU A 333 34.50 -0.86 -20.86
N GLU A 334 35.82 -0.71 -21.01
CA GLU A 334 36.74 -1.83 -21.18
C GLU A 334 37.71 -1.99 -20.00
N ALA A 335 37.94 -1.01 -19.13
CA ALA A 335 39.02 -1.07 -18.13
C ALA A 335 38.62 -0.89 -16.66
N LEU A 336 37.33 -0.75 -16.33
CA LEU A 336 36.87 -0.66 -14.94
C LEU A 336 37.16 -1.90 -14.08
N ASP A 337 37.41 -3.06 -14.71
CA ASP A 337 37.85 -4.28 -14.02
C ASP A 337 39.31 -4.24 -13.56
N THR A 338 40.08 -3.24 -14.00
CA THR A 338 41.47 -3.00 -13.57
C THR A 338 41.56 -2.20 -12.26
N VAL A 339 40.45 -1.57 -11.85
CA VAL A 339 40.33 -0.73 -10.66
C VAL A 339 40.27 -1.60 -9.41
N TYR A 340 41.05 -1.25 -8.40
CA TYR A 340 41.09 -1.97 -7.14
C TYR A 340 39.88 -1.62 -6.26
N ASP A 341 39.14 -2.64 -5.79
CA ASP A 341 38.08 -2.49 -4.78
C ASP A 341 38.68 -2.67 -3.36
N PRO A 342 38.87 -1.57 -2.60
CA PRO A 342 39.43 -1.64 -1.25
C PRO A 342 38.49 -2.30 -0.24
N HIS A 343 37.20 -2.44 -0.55
CA HIS A 343 36.22 -3.07 0.32
C HIS A 343 36.14 -4.59 0.13
N GLY A 344 36.89 -5.17 -0.83
CA GLY A 344 36.98 -6.60 -1.03
C GLY A 344 35.65 -7.28 -1.36
N THR A 345 34.68 -6.53 -1.91
CA THR A 345 33.33 -7.03 -2.16
C THR A 345 33.26 -7.97 -3.36
N GLY A 346 34.31 -7.98 -4.19
CA GLY A 346 34.43 -8.81 -5.39
C GLY A 346 33.45 -8.43 -6.50
N LYS A 347 32.70 -7.33 -6.34
CA LYS A 347 31.76 -6.83 -7.34
C LYS A 347 32.50 -5.93 -8.33
N PRO A 348 32.28 -6.10 -9.65
CA PRO A 348 32.92 -5.24 -10.65
C PRO A 348 32.40 -3.81 -10.51
N ILE A 349 33.32 -2.85 -10.52
CA ILE A 349 33.01 -1.43 -10.51
C ILE A 349 32.31 -1.07 -11.83
N LYS A 350 31.21 -0.31 -11.74
CA LYS A 350 30.41 0.12 -12.91
C LYS A 350 30.47 1.64 -13.02
N GLY A 351 30.44 2.17 -14.25
CA GLY A 351 30.44 3.62 -14.47
C GLY A 351 29.28 4.38 -13.79
N ALA A 352 28.13 3.73 -13.63
CA ALA A 352 26.96 4.29 -12.95
C ALA A 352 27.00 4.17 -11.41
N MET A 353 28.03 3.53 -10.85
CA MET A 353 28.17 3.37 -9.40
C MET A 353 28.39 4.74 -8.74
N ILE A 354 27.60 5.01 -7.70
CA ILE A 354 27.69 6.25 -6.93
C ILE A 354 28.83 6.11 -5.91
N LEU A 355 29.81 7.00 -5.99
CA LEU A 355 30.98 7.06 -5.12
C LEU A 355 30.71 7.88 -3.85
N ALA A 356 29.98 8.98 -4.00
CA ALA A 356 29.64 9.88 -2.90
C ALA A 356 28.26 10.51 -3.13
N ARG A 357 27.56 10.80 -2.03
CA ARG A 357 26.21 11.39 -2.03
C ARG A 357 26.21 12.64 -1.16
N SER A 358 25.57 13.70 -1.64
CA SER A 358 25.29 14.91 -0.87
C SER A 358 23.85 15.40 -1.14
N SER A 359 23.43 16.41 -0.39
CA SER A 359 22.17 17.13 -0.63
C SER A 359 22.12 17.85 -1.99
N GLU A 360 23.29 18.15 -2.59
CA GLU A 360 23.42 18.89 -3.85
C GLU A 360 23.57 17.96 -5.07
N GLY A 361 23.83 16.66 -4.85
CA GLY A 361 23.96 15.70 -5.94
C GLY A 361 24.74 14.43 -5.59
N ASN A 362 24.74 13.49 -6.53
CA ASN A 362 25.48 12.23 -6.44
C ASN A 362 26.69 12.28 -7.39
N VAL A 363 27.87 11.90 -6.90
CA VAL A 363 29.06 11.74 -7.74
C VAL A 363 29.19 10.28 -8.16
N ARG A 364 29.27 10.01 -9.45
CA ARG A 364 29.41 8.65 -10.01
C ARG A 364 30.83 8.39 -10.52
N VAL A 365 31.18 7.13 -10.68
CA VAL A 365 32.47 6.69 -11.25
C VAL A 365 32.75 7.34 -12.60
N ARG A 366 31.73 7.42 -13.48
CA ARG A 366 31.86 8.05 -14.80
C ARG A 366 32.22 9.53 -14.71
N ASP A 367 31.67 10.25 -13.73
CA ASP A 367 31.85 11.70 -13.59
C ASP A 367 33.30 11.97 -13.16
N VAL A 368 33.83 11.15 -12.25
CA VAL A 368 35.25 11.22 -11.84
C VAL A 368 36.20 10.94 -13.01
N VAL A 369 35.96 9.88 -13.79
CA VAL A 369 36.84 9.52 -14.93
C VAL A 369 36.80 10.59 -16.02
N ARG A 370 35.61 11.11 -16.36
CA ARG A 370 35.45 12.15 -17.38
C ARG A 370 36.06 13.48 -16.94
N ASN A 371 35.79 13.93 -15.72
CA ASN A 371 36.36 15.18 -15.21
C ASN A 371 37.89 15.09 -15.10
N TYR A 372 38.40 13.95 -14.65
CA TYR A 372 39.84 13.72 -14.60
C TYR A 372 40.50 13.73 -15.98
N ALA A 373 39.85 13.19 -17.00
CA ALA A 373 40.37 13.18 -18.36
C ALA A 373 40.48 14.59 -18.99
N VAL A 374 39.65 15.54 -18.54
CA VAL A 374 39.61 16.91 -19.09
C VAL A 374 40.48 17.87 -18.27
N GLU A 375 40.35 17.83 -16.94
CA GLU A 375 40.89 18.85 -16.03
C GLU A 375 41.91 18.28 -15.03
N GLY A 376 42.25 16.99 -15.15
CA GLY A 376 43.15 16.32 -14.21
C GLY A 376 42.57 16.27 -12.80
N LYS A 377 43.43 16.28 -11.78
CA LYS A 377 42.99 16.18 -10.37
C LYS A 377 42.12 17.37 -9.93
N ASP A 378 42.29 18.53 -10.56
CA ASP A 378 41.60 19.76 -10.18
C ASP A 378 40.12 19.77 -10.61
N GLY A 379 39.73 18.97 -11.61
CA GLY A 379 38.33 18.80 -12.01
C GLY A 379 37.54 17.79 -11.17
N ILE A 380 38.20 17.09 -10.25
CA ILE A 380 37.54 16.12 -9.38
C ILE A 380 36.94 16.86 -8.19
N SER A 381 35.61 16.85 -8.08
CA SER A 381 34.88 17.46 -6.95
C SER A 381 35.42 17.00 -5.59
N GLU A 382 35.47 17.90 -4.60
CA GLU A 382 35.87 17.58 -3.22
C GLU A 382 35.05 16.42 -2.64
N LEU A 383 33.78 16.32 -3.02
CA LEU A 383 32.88 15.24 -2.63
C LEU A 383 33.32 13.87 -3.16
N ALA A 384 33.95 13.80 -4.35
CA ALA A 384 34.48 12.53 -4.86
C ALA A 384 35.64 12.02 -3.99
N TRP A 385 36.45 12.91 -3.44
CA TRP A 385 37.61 12.57 -2.62
C TRP A 385 37.24 11.94 -1.27
N THR A 386 35.97 12.01 -0.85
CA THR A 386 35.50 11.28 0.35
C THR A 386 35.46 9.76 0.14
N SER A 387 35.53 9.29 -1.11
CA SER A 387 35.58 7.86 -1.44
C SER A 387 37.02 7.40 -1.71
N PRO A 388 37.53 6.37 -0.99
CA PRO A 388 38.85 5.80 -1.26
C PRO A 388 39.00 5.23 -2.68
N ILE A 389 37.87 4.90 -3.34
CA ILE A 389 37.84 4.35 -4.70
C ILE A 389 38.30 5.39 -5.73
N THR A 390 38.13 6.68 -5.46
CA THR A 390 38.51 7.79 -6.35
C THR A 390 40.00 7.76 -6.69
N GLU A 391 40.87 7.52 -5.71
CA GLU A 391 42.31 7.43 -5.95
C GLU A 391 42.66 6.18 -6.78
N TYR A 392 42.00 5.05 -6.54
CA TYR A 392 42.22 3.83 -7.33
C TYR A 392 41.73 3.94 -8.77
N LEU A 393 40.67 4.73 -9.02
CA LEU A 393 40.19 5.04 -10.36
C LEU A 393 41.23 5.83 -11.15
N ILE A 394 41.80 6.88 -10.55
CA ILE A 394 42.84 7.71 -11.16
C ILE A 394 44.08 6.87 -11.46
N GLN A 395 44.57 6.10 -10.47
CA GLN A 395 45.75 5.25 -10.66
C GLN A 395 45.55 4.19 -11.75
N ALA A 396 44.35 3.62 -11.85
CA ALA A 396 44.04 2.67 -12.91
C ALA A 396 43.93 3.36 -14.28
N TYR A 397 43.33 4.55 -14.32
CA TYR A 397 43.22 5.36 -15.54
C TYR A 397 44.59 5.79 -16.08
N ASP A 398 45.51 6.20 -15.21
CA ASP A 398 46.89 6.58 -15.58
C ASP A 398 47.74 5.37 -15.98
N ALA A 399 47.43 4.19 -15.45
CA ALA A 399 48.15 2.95 -15.77
C ALA A 399 47.70 2.28 -17.08
N CYS A 400 46.55 2.68 -17.61
CA CYS A 400 46.03 2.28 -18.91
C CYS A 400 46.44 3.26 -20.01
#